data_AF-A0A436S7Q9-F1
#
_entry.id   AF-A0A436S7Q9-F1
#
_cell.length_a   1.000
_cell.length_b   1.000
_cell.length_c   1.000
_cell.angle_alpha   90.00
_cell.angle_beta   90.00
_cell.angle_gamma   90.00
#
_symmetry.space_group_name_H-M   'P 1'
#
loop_
_entity.id
_entity.type
_entity.pdbx_description
1 polymer ?
#
loop_
_entity_poly.entity_id
_entity_poly.type
_entity_poly.pdbx_seq_one_letter_code
_entity_poly.pdbx_strand_id
1 'polypeptide(L)'
;MIASAPAIPPRPLKPSYDVIVVGAGSGGAAVTRRLVDAGAEVLLIESGPAGIGIAEIDDPAQWVPLGRGAYDWGYDYAPTPHVNGRTIGIPRGKVLGGSSAINAMMWYRGHPRDYDAWEDAGAKGWSFADCLPYFRRCEDWRDGASEWRGAGGPLRIERAAEMHPVAQALIDGA
;
A
#
# COMPACT_ATOMS: atom_id res chain seq x y z
N MET A 1 -18.98 20.44 -7.30
CA MET A 1 -17.75 21.03 -7.86
C MET A 1 -16.62 20.57 -6.97
N ILE A 2 -15.75 19.69 -7.48
CA ILE A 2 -14.62 19.14 -6.73
C ILE A 2 -13.63 20.30 -6.58
N ALA A 3 -13.29 20.70 -5.35
CA ALA A 3 -12.21 21.64 -5.13
C ALA A 3 -10.96 21.10 -5.82
N SER A 4 -10.24 21.92 -6.59
CA SER A 4 -9.06 21.45 -7.32
C SER A 4 -8.02 20.96 -6.32
N ALA A 5 -7.83 19.65 -6.25
CA ALA A 5 -6.81 19.01 -5.44
C ALA A 5 -5.45 19.69 -5.71
N PRO A 6 -4.62 19.95 -4.68
CA PRO A 6 -3.28 20.47 -4.88
C PRO A 6 -2.51 19.64 -5.90
N ALA A 7 -2.06 20.31 -6.96
CA ALA A 7 -1.26 19.71 -8.00
C ALA A 7 0.21 19.60 -7.54
N ILE A 8 0.86 18.49 -7.88
CA ILE A 8 2.31 18.39 -7.74
C ILE A 8 2.91 19.44 -8.69
N PRO A 9 3.77 20.34 -8.21
CA PRO A 9 4.32 21.39 -9.05
C PRO A 9 5.08 20.76 -10.23
N PRO A 10 4.85 21.24 -11.46
CA PRO A 10 5.52 20.68 -12.63
C PRO A 10 7.03 20.90 -12.49
N ARG A 11 7.80 19.84 -12.73
CA ARG A 11 9.26 19.91 -12.86
C ARG A 11 9.62 19.60 -14.30
N PRO A 12 10.48 20.40 -14.94
CA PRO A 12 10.96 20.08 -16.28
C PRO A 12 11.71 18.75 -16.23
N LEU A 13 11.44 17.88 -17.21
CA LEU A 13 12.15 16.63 -17.33
C LEU A 13 13.61 16.89 -17.69
N LYS A 14 14.51 16.20 -17.00
CA LYS A 14 15.93 16.17 -17.34
C LYS A 14 16.19 15.22 -18.52
N PRO A 15 17.30 15.38 -19.25
CA PRO A 15 17.71 14.45 -20.30
C PRO A 15 18.00 13.02 -19.80
N SER A 16 18.36 12.86 -18.52
CA SER A 16 18.69 11.58 -17.90
C SER A 16 18.41 11.58 -16.39
N TYR A 17 18.25 10.38 -15.83
CA TYR A 17 18.11 10.09 -14.40
C TYR A 17 18.93 8.84 -14.07
N ASP A 18 19.33 8.67 -12.81
CA ASP A 18 20.03 7.46 -12.36
C ASP A 18 19.08 6.25 -12.37
N VAL A 19 17.83 6.48 -11.95
CA VAL A 19 16.79 5.44 -11.91
C VAL A 19 15.45 5.99 -12.38
N ILE A 20 14.71 5.20 -13.14
CA ILE A 20 13.30 5.45 -13.47
C ILE A 20 12.44 4.42 -12.74
N VAL A 21 11.52 4.89 -11.90
CA VAL A 21 10.53 4.05 -11.22
C VAL A 21 9.18 4.25 -11.90
N VAL A 22 8.60 3.17 -12.40
CA VAL A 22 7.31 3.17 -13.08
C VAL A 22 6.22 2.67 -12.13
N GLY A 23 5.30 3.57 -11.78
CA GLY A 23 4.23 3.36 -10.82
C GLY A 23 4.59 3.88 -9.42
N ALA A 24 3.77 4.78 -8.88
CA ALA A 24 3.93 5.36 -7.55
C ALA A 24 3.02 4.71 -6.49
N GLY A 25 2.76 3.41 -6.65
CA GLY A 25 2.04 2.59 -5.67
C GLY A 25 2.87 2.23 -4.43
N SER A 26 2.36 1.34 -3.58
CA SER A 26 3.00 0.91 -2.32
C SER A 26 4.48 0.54 -2.45
N GLY A 27 4.85 -0.23 -3.48
CA GLY A 27 6.24 -0.61 -3.74
C GLY A 27 7.07 0.51 -4.35
N GLY A 28 6.56 1.16 -5.40
CA GLY A 28 7.29 2.19 -6.14
C GLY A 28 7.58 3.44 -5.32
N ALA A 29 6.63 3.89 -4.49
CA ALA A 29 6.83 5.00 -3.57
C ALA A 29 7.92 4.66 -2.52
N ALA A 30 7.89 3.46 -1.96
CA ALA A 30 8.87 3.02 -0.97
C ALA A 30 10.28 2.93 -1.57
N VAL A 31 10.44 2.31 -2.74
CA VAL A 31 11.73 2.21 -3.45
C VAL A 31 12.24 3.59 -3.83
N THR A 32 11.40 4.45 -4.41
CA THR A 32 11.77 5.83 -4.78
C THR A 32 12.32 6.58 -3.57
N ARG A 33 11.63 6.52 -2.42
CA ARG A 33 12.09 7.20 -1.21
C ARG A 33 13.49 6.75 -0.80
N ARG A 34 13.77 5.45 -0.84
CA ARG A 34 15.09 4.90 -0.44
C ARG A 34 16.19 5.24 -1.42
N LEU A 35 15.90 5.26 -2.72
CA LEU A 35 16.85 5.69 -3.74
C LEU A 35 17.21 7.16 -3.58
N VAL A 36 16.21 8.03 -3.33
CA VAL A 36 16.43 9.46 -3.08
C VAL A 36 17.23 9.68 -1.79
N ASP A 37 16.92 8.96 -0.70
CA ASP A 37 17.69 9.04 0.55
C ASP A 37 19.16 8.61 0.35
N ALA A 38 19.44 7.72 -0.62
CA ALA A 38 20.78 7.31 -1.01
C ALA A 38 21.49 8.29 -1.98
N GLY A 39 20.84 9.40 -2.34
CA GLY A 39 21.39 10.43 -3.21
C GLY A 39 21.19 10.21 -4.70
N ALA A 40 20.40 9.21 -5.11
CA ALA A 40 20.11 8.97 -6.52
C ALA A 40 19.13 10.01 -7.08
N GLU A 41 19.34 10.41 -8.33
CA GLU A 41 18.39 11.17 -9.12
C GLU A 41 17.33 10.22 -9.71
N VAL A 42 16.09 10.33 -9.23
CA VAL A 42 14.99 9.41 -9.59
C VAL A 42 13.89 10.13 -10.35
N LEU A 43 13.49 9.56 -11.49
CA LEU A 43 12.21 9.88 -12.14
C LEU A 43 11.14 8.88 -11.69
N LEU A 44 10.13 9.37 -10.98
CA LEU A 44 8.95 8.59 -10.62
C LEU A 44 7.79 8.93 -11.57
N ILE A 45 7.24 7.91 -12.23
CA ILE A 45 6.13 8.06 -13.19
C ILE A 45 4.88 7.41 -12.62
N GLU A 46 3.76 8.15 -12.62
CA GLU A 46 2.44 7.67 -12.20
C GLU A 46 1.38 8.05 -13.23
N SER A 47 0.46 7.14 -13.53
CA SER A 47 -0.62 7.38 -14.49
C SER A 47 -1.82 8.09 -13.87
N GLY A 48 -2.01 7.94 -12.56
CA GLY A 48 -3.10 8.54 -11.81
C GLY A 48 -2.82 10.00 -11.40
N PRO A 49 -3.86 10.70 -10.90
CA PRO A 49 -3.70 12.04 -10.34
C PRO A 49 -2.92 12.01 -9.02
N ALA A 50 -2.59 13.18 -8.49
CA ALA A 50 -1.83 13.30 -7.25
C ALA A 50 -2.55 12.76 -6.00
N GLY A 51 -3.88 12.75 -5.96
CA GLY A 51 -4.64 12.21 -4.82
C GLY A 51 -4.64 13.07 -3.56
N ILE A 52 -3.82 14.13 -3.49
CA ILE A 52 -3.63 14.95 -2.30
C ILE A 52 -4.87 15.81 -2.04
N GLY A 53 -5.43 15.76 -0.83
CA GLY A 53 -6.58 16.59 -0.43
C GLY A 53 -7.90 16.16 -1.06
N ILE A 54 -7.98 14.92 -1.52
CA ILE A 54 -9.21 14.33 -2.06
C ILE A 54 -9.94 13.66 -0.90
N ALA A 55 -11.11 14.21 -0.54
CA ALA A 55 -11.84 13.81 0.65
C ALA A 55 -12.19 12.32 0.67
N GLU A 56 -12.49 11.73 -0.49
CA GLU A 56 -12.80 10.31 -0.62
C GLU A 56 -11.58 9.40 -0.38
N ILE A 57 -10.36 9.89 -0.60
CA ILE A 57 -9.11 9.16 -0.32
C ILE A 57 -8.69 9.38 1.13
N ASP A 58 -8.87 10.60 1.64
CA ASP A 58 -8.46 10.99 2.99
C ASP A 58 -9.43 10.47 4.07
N ASP A 59 -10.69 10.18 3.73
CA ASP A 59 -11.68 9.53 4.62
C ASP A 59 -11.61 7.99 4.51
N PRO A 60 -11.10 7.28 5.53
CA PRO A 60 -10.99 5.83 5.49
C PRO A 60 -12.34 5.10 5.42
N ALA A 61 -13.46 5.75 5.75
CA ALA A 61 -14.78 5.16 5.62
C ALA A 61 -15.22 5.00 4.15
N GLN A 62 -14.57 5.68 3.21
CA GLN A 62 -14.93 5.69 1.79
C GLN A 62 -14.24 4.60 0.95
N TRP A 63 -13.45 3.72 1.57
CA TRP A 63 -12.64 2.74 0.81
C TRP A 63 -13.47 1.81 -0.09
N VAL A 64 -14.72 1.50 0.29
CA VAL A 64 -15.62 0.66 -0.53
C VAL A 64 -16.09 1.41 -1.80
N PRO A 65 -16.67 2.63 -1.71
CA PRO A 65 -16.99 3.45 -2.89
C PRO A 65 -15.83 3.79 -3.83
N LEU A 66 -14.59 3.78 -3.34
CA LEU A 66 -13.41 4.01 -4.20
C LEU A 66 -13.23 2.90 -5.26
N GLY A 67 -13.74 1.69 -5.00
CA GLY A 67 -13.79 0.61 -5.99
C GLY A 67 -14.72 0.96 -7.16
N ARG A 68 -14.23 0.80 -8.39
CA ARG A 68 -14.84 1.30 -9.64
C ARG A 68 -15.07 2.82 -9.69
N GLY A 69 -14.47 3.56 -8.76
CA GLY A 69 -14.49 5.03 -8.75
C GLY A 69 -13.47 5.65 -9.69
N ALA A 70 -13.34 6.97 -9.61
CA ALA A 70 -12.43 7.75 -10.46
C ALA A 70 -10.93 7.43 -10.26
N TYR A 71 -10.58 6.80 -9.13
CA TYR A 71 -9.22 6.46 -8.72
C TYR A 71 -8.93 4.96 -8.80
N ASP A 72 -9.78 4.19 -9.48
CA ASP A 72 -9.61 2.77 -9.74
C ASP A 72 -9.38 2.54 -11.24
N TRP A 73 -8.49 1.61 -11.59
CA TRP A 73 -8.35 1.10 -12.95
C TRP A 73 -9.61 0.35 -13.43
N GLY A 74 -10.40 -0.19 -12.51
CA GLY A 74 -11.68 -0.83 -12.81
C GLY A 74 -11.54 -2.16 -13.56
N TYR A 75 -10.47 -2.92 -13.27
CA TYR A 75 -10.26 -4.21 -13.90
C TYR A 75 -11.29 -5.26 -13.47
N ASP A 76 -11.49 -6.24 -14.34
CA ASP A 76 -12.42 -7.35 -14.15
C ASP A 76 -11.73 -8.67 -14.52
N TYR A 77 -11.92 -9.70 -13.70
CA TYR A 77 -11.63 -11.07 -14.11
C TYR A 77 -12.62 -11.50 -15.20
N ALA A 78 -12.13 -12.20 -16.22
CA ALA A 78 -13.00 -12.84 -17.20
C ALA A 78 -13.94 -13.86 -16.52
N PRO A 79 -15.18 -14.02 -17.00
CA PRO A 79 -16.12 -14.96 -16.44
C PRO A 79 -15.61 -16.41 -16.59
N THR A 80 -15.84 -17.23 -15.57
CA THR A 80 -15.40 -18.63 -15.56
C THR A 80 -16.42 -19.55 -14.86
N PRO A 81 -16.58 -20.81 -15.30
CA PRO A 81 -17.43 -21.78 -14.61
C PRO A 81 -17.09 -21.98 -13.12
N HIS A 82 -15.82 -21.79 -12.72
CA HIS A 82 -15.38 -21.90 -11.32
C HIS A 82 -16.04 -20.88 -10.39
N VAL A 83 -16.60 -19.80 -10.95
CA VAL A 83 -17.33 -18.77 -10.20
C VAL A 83 -18.75 -18.58 -10.70
N ASN A 84 -19.34 -19.64 -11.29
CA ASN A 84 -20.68 -19.65 -11.88
C ASN A 84 -20.87 -18.60 -12.99
N GLY A 85 -19.84 -18.39 -13.81
CA GLY A 85 -19.89 -17.44 -14.93
C GLY A 85 -19.88 -15.97 -14.50
N ARG A 86 -19.62 -15.66 -13.23
CA ARG A 86 -19.54 -14.28 -12.73
C ARG A 86 -18.27 -13.58 -13.21
N THR A 87 -18.41 -12.30 -13.49
CA THR A 87 -17.30 -11.35 -13.55
C THR A 87 -17.00 -10.85 -12.13
N ILE A 88 -15.72 -10.81 -11.76
CA ILE A 88 -15.28 -10.36 -10.42
C ILE A 88 -14.38 -9.14 -10.59
N GLY A 89 -14.76 -8.04 -9.94
CA GLY A 89 -13.98 -6.80 -9.96
C GLY A 89 -12.65 -6.92 -9.22
N ILE A 90 -11.62 -6.29 -9.77
CA ILE A 90 -10.25 -6.26 -9.24
C ILE A 90 -9.84 -4.80 -9.05
N PRO A 91 -10.24 -4.16 -7.93
CA PRO A 91 -9.95 -2.76 -7.71
C PRO A 91 -8.43 -2.54 -7.59
N ARG A 92 -7.85 -1.72 -8.47
CA ARG A 92 -6.45 -1.31 -8.47
C ARG A 92 -6.34 0.20 -8.52
N GLY A 93 -5.69 0.78 -7.51
CA GLY A 93 -5.56 2.23 -7.41
C GLY A 93 -4.82 2.84 -8.61
N LYS A 94 -5.43 3.86 -9.20
CA LYS A 94 -4.92 4.71 -10.28
C LYS A 94 -4.82 6.15 -9.76
N VAL A 95 -3.87 6.36 -8.86
CA VAL A 95 -3.60 7.62 -8.14
C VAL A 95 -2.21 7.51 -7.52
N LEU A 96 -1.55 8.63 -7.18
CA LEU A 96 -0.34 8.57 -6.35
C LEU A 96 -0.62 7.81 -5.04
N GLY A 97 0.28 6.91 -4.64
CA GLY A 97 0.03 5.91 -3.58
C GLY A 97 -0.58 4.60 -4.12
N GLY A 98 -1.16 4.62 -5.32
CA GLY A 98 -1.72 3.46 -5.99
C GLY A 98 -2.75 2.76 -5.13
N SER A 99 -2.61 1.44 -4.96
CA SER A 99 -3.59 0.67 -4.19
C SER A 99 -3.56 0.95 -2.69
N SER A 100 -2.52 1.58 -2.12
CA SER A 100 -2.59 2.00 -0.71
C SER A 100 -3.49 3.20 -0.47
N ALA A 101 -3.80 3.98 -1.51
CA ALA A 101 -4.71 5.12 -1.42
C ALA A 101 -6.20 4.71 -1.48
N ILE A 102 -6.50 3.46 -1.81
CA ILE A 102 -7.88 2.97 -1.95
C ILE A 102 -8.17 1.71 -1.12
N ASN A 103 -7.29 1.35 -0.17
CA ASN A 103 -7.42 0.11 0.59
C ASN A 103 -8.24 0.29 1.88
N ALA A 104 -8.52 -0.83 2.55
CA ALA A 104 -9.17 -0.85 3.87
C ALA A 104 -8.20 -0.58 5.04
N MET A 105 -6.99 -0.06 4.77
CA MET A 105 -5.92 0.25 5.74
C MET A 105 -5.46 -0.88 6.68
N MET A 106 -5.81 -2.13 6.39
CA MET A 106 -5.36 -3.25 7.21
C MET A 106 -3.86 -3.48 7.07
N TRP A 107 -3.16 -3.59 8.20
CA TRP A 107 -1.73 -3.89 8.25
C TRP A 107 -1.50 -5.34 8.69
N TYR A 108 -1.06 -6.19 7.76
CA TYR A 108 -0.63 -7.54 8.03
C TYR A 108 0.74 -7.78 7.42
N ARG A 109 1.62 -8.41 8.19
CA ARG A 109 2.91 -8.88 7.68
C ARG A 109 2.82 -10.26 7.04
N GLY A 110 1.77 -11.03 7.28
CA GLY A 110 1.77 -12.47 6.96
C GLY A 110 2.45 -13.30 8.04
N HIS A 111 2.43 -14.62 7.87
CA HIS A 111 3.01 -15.57 8.81
C HIS A 111 4.47 -15.86 8.45
N PRO A 112 5.39 -16.09 9.40
CA PRO A 112 6.80 -16.37 9.09
C PRO A 112 7.01 -17.48 8.05
N ARG A 113 6.21 -18.55 8.13
CA ARG A 113 6.24 -19.66 7.16
C ARG A 113 5.96 -19.25 5.71
N ASP A 114 5.25 -18.14 5.46
CA ASP A 114 5.00 -17.66 4.11
C ASP A 114 6.32 -17.21 3.45
N TYR A 115 7.20 -16.58 4.24
CA TYR A 115 8.51 -16.08 3.82
C TYR A 115 9.55 -17.19 3.75
N ASP A 116 9.58 -18.07 4.75
CA ASP A 116 10.51 -19.21 4.76
C ASP A 116 10.22 -20.13 3.56
N ALA A 117 8.95 -20.29 3.18
CA ALA A 117 8.59 -21.01 1.95
C ALA A 117 9.12 -20.34 0.67
N TRP A 118 9.28 -19.02 0.63
CA TRP A 118 9.93 -18.34 -0.50
C TRP A 118 11.42 -18.67 -0.57
N GLU A 119 12.11 -18.69 0.57
CA GLU A 119 13.53 -19.06 0.62
C GLU A 119 13.76 -20.53 0.24
N ASP A 120 12.89 -21.43 0.72
CA ASP A 120 12.87 -22.85 0.34
C ASP A 120 12.64 -23.03 -1.16
N ALA A 121 11.79 -22.18 -1.75
CA ALA A 121 11.55 -22.13 -3.19
C ALA A 121 12.68 -21.46 -4.01
N GLY A 122 13.73 -20.96 -3.35
CA GLY A 122 14.94 -20.43 -3.99
C GLY A 122 15.12 -18.92 -3.92
N ALA A 123 14.19 -18.17 -3.32
CA ALA A 123 14.36 -16.74 -3.06
C ALA A 123 15.30 -16.51 -1.87
N LYS A 124 16.61 -16.73 -2.08
CA LYS A 124 17.61 -16.62 -1.01
C LYS A 124 17.63 -15.23 -0.38
N GLY A 125 17.68 -15.18 0.95
CA GLY A 125 17.63 -13.93 1.71
C GLY A 125 16.22 -13.34 1.85
N TRP A 126 15.17 -14.13 1.57
CA TRP A 126 13.77 -13.73 1.76
C TRP A 126 13.07 -14.52 2.88
N SER A 127 13.83 -15.18 3.77
CA SER A 127 13.26 -15.77 4.98
C SER A 127 12.56 -14.71 5.83
N PHE A 128 11.73 -15.12 6.79
CA PHE A 128 11.12 -14.15 7.69
C PHE A 128 12.17 -13.39 8.49
N ALA A 129 13.26 -14.06 8.89
CA ALA A 129 14.35 -13.46 9.63
C ALA A 129 15.05 -12.35 8.82
N ASP A 130 15.25 -12.56 7.52
CA ASP A 130 15.83 -11.55 6.62
C ASP A 130 14.88 -10.38 6.35
N CYS A 131 13.57 -10.65 6.31
CA CYS A 131 12.54 -9.64 6.07
C CYS A 131 12.24 -8.78 7.31
N LEU A 132 12.37 -9.33 8.52
CA LEU A 132 12.00 -8.68 9.78
C LEU A 132 12.64 -7.29 9.99
N PRO A 133 13.95 -7.08 9.73
CA PRO A 133 14.55 -5.76 9.81
C PRO A 133 13.84 -4.71 8.94
N TYR A 134 13.35 -5.09 7.76
CA TYR A 134 12.66 -4.20 6.84
C TYR A 134 11.23 -3.88 7.30
N PHE A 135 10.51 -4.87 7.85
CA PHE A 135 9.21 -4.63 8.51
C PHE A 135 9.37 -3.68 9.69
N ARG A 136 10.39 -3.88 10.54
CA ARG A 136 10.65 -2.97 11.66
C ARG A 136 11.05 -1.58 11.17
N ARG A 137 11.79 -1.46 10.08
CA ARG A 137 12.24 -0.16 9.56
C ARG A 137 11.11 0.68 8.95
N CYS A 138 10.06 0.07 8.40
CA CYS A 138 8.95 0.83 7.81
C CYS A 138 7.89 1.27 8.84
N GLU A 139 7.83 0.61 9.99
CA GLU A 139 6.80 0.84 11.00
C GLU A 139 7.15 1.94 12.01
N ASP A 140 6.13 2.72 12.37
CA ASP A 140 6.01 3.44 13.62
C ASP A 140 4.83 2.88 14.41
N TRP A 141 5.09 1.87 15.23
CA TRP A 141 4.05 1.19 16.01
C TRP A 141 3.69 2.01 17.24
N ARG A 142 2.39 2.30 17.40
CA ARG A 142 1.86 3.11 18.50
C ARG A 142 2.27 2.65 19.90
N ASP A 143 2.41 1.34 20.14
CA ASP A 143 2.78 0.81 21.47
C ASP A 143 4.30 0.67 21.67
N GLY A 144 5.11 1.20 20.75
CA GLY A 144 6.57 1.24 20.85
C GLY A 144 7.30 0.05 20.21
N ALA A 145 8.60 0.21 19.95
CA ALA A 145 9.41 -0.83 19.33
C ALA A 145 9.53 -2.07 20.22
N SER A 146 9.66 -3.23 19.58
CA SER A 146 9.96 -4.51 20.24
C SER A 146 10.93 -5.35 19.40
N GLU A 147 11.17 -6.60 19.81
CA GLU A 147 11.89 -7.57 18.96
C GLU A 147 11.19 -7.75 17.60
N TRP A 148 9.85 -7.63 17.59
CA TRP A 148 9.03 -7.78 16.38
C TRP A 148 8.66 -6.44 15.75
N ARG A 149 8.45 -5.37 16.51
CA ARG A 149 7.86 -4.10 16.02
C ARG A 149 8.90 -2.99 15.83
N GLY A 150 8.59 -2.08 14.91
CA GLY A 150 9.38 -0.88 14.61
C GLY A 150 8.86 0.38 15.31
N ALA A 151 9.72 1.38 15.44
CA ALA A 151 9.36 2.75 15.82
C ALA A 151 10.13 3.76 14.97
N GLY A 152 9.53 4.91 14.68
CA GLY A 152 10.14 5.99 13.89
C GLY A 152 10.17 5.76 12.37
N GLY A 153 9.52 4.71 11.87
CA GLY A 153 9.30 4.49 10.45
C GLY A 153 8.23 5.45 9.86
N PRO A 154 8.11 5.52 8.53
CA PRO A 154 7.14 6.42 7.89
C PRO A 154 5.69 5.95 7.98
N LEU A 155 5.44 4.66 8.28
CA LEU A 155 4.09 4.11 8.38
C LEU A 155 3.62 4.08 9.82
N ARG A 156 2.72 4.98 10.20
CA ARG A 156 2.05 4.93 11.51
C ARG A 156 1.11 3.74 11.54
N ILE A 157 1.37 2.80 12.45
CA ILE A 157 0.54 1.61 12.63
C ILE A 157 -0.06 1.65 14.03
N GLU A 158 -1.37 1.42 14.14
CA GLU A 158 -2.07 1.33 15.41
C GLU A 158 -3.22 0.33 15.35
N ARG A 159 -3.68 -0.09 16.54
CA ARG A 159 -4.94 -0.84 16.67
C ARG A 159 -6.10 0.14 16.61
N ALA A 160 -7.26 -0.33 16.18
CA ALA A 160 -8.50 0.43 16.33
C ALA A 160 -8.66 0.84 17.81
N ALA A 161 -8.84 2.14 18.06
CA ALA A 161 -8.95 2.66 19.42
C ALA A 161 -10.21 2.13 20.12
N GLU A 162 -11.30 1.99 19.35
CA GLU A 162 -12.55 1.39 19.78
C GLU A 162 -12.88 0.23 18.84
N MET A 163 -13.05 -0.95 19.41
CA MET A 163 -13.44 -2.13 18.65
C MET A 163 -14.96 -2.11 18.44
N HIS A 164 -15.41 -2.36 17.21
CA HIS A 164 -16.84 -2.46 16.93
C HIS A 164 -17.47 -3.60 17.75
N PRO A 165 -18.66 -3.44 18.36
CA PRO A 165 -19.25 -4.46 19.24
C PRO A 165 -19.40 -5.85 18.61
N VAL A 166 -19.68 -5.91 17.29
CA VAL A 166 -19.74 -7.17 16.54
C VAL A 166 -18.37 -7.86 16.46
N ALA A 167 -17.28 -7.10 16.31
CA ALA A 167 -15.94 -7.67 16.30
C ALA A 167 -15.56 -8.21 17.68
N GLN A 168 -15.93 -7.49 18.76
CA GLN A 168 -15.73 -7.97 20.12
C GLN A 168 -16.52 -9.26 20.39
N ALA A 169 -17.80 -9.31 20.02
CA ALA A 169 -18.63 -10.50 20.18
C ALA A 169 -18.10 -11.72 19.40
N LEU A 170 -17.48 -11.49 18.23
CA LEU A 170 -16.84 -12.55 17.45
C LEU A 170 -15.58 -13.10 18.14
N ILE A 171 -14.80 -12.25 18.81
CA ILE A 171 -13.64 -12.68 19.60
C ILE A 171 -14.08 -13.44 20.84
N ASP A 172 -15.09 -12.93 21.56
CA ASP A 172 -15.57 -13.54 22.81
C ASP A 172 -16.24 -14.91 22.58
N GLY A 173 -16.75 -15.15 21.36
CA GLY A 173 -17.38 -16.41 20.97
C GLY A 173 -16.44 -17.46 20.38
N ALA A 174 -15.15 -17.15 20.20
CA ALA A 174 -14.15 -18.06 19.64
C ALA A 174 -13.51 -18.94 20.72
#